data_AF-A0A419W2J2-F1
#
_entry.id   AF-A0A419W2J2-F1
#
_cell.length_a   1.000
_cell.length_b   1.000
_cell.length_c   1.000
_cell.angle_alpha   90.00
_cell.angle_beta   90.00
_cell.angle_gamma   90.00
#
_symmetry.space_group_name_H-M   'P 1'
#
loop_
_entity.id
_entity.type
_entity.pdbx_description
1 polymer ?
#
loop_
_entity_poly.entity_id
_entity_poly.type
_entity_poly.pdbx_seq_one_letter_code
_entity_poly.pdbx_strand_id
1 'polypeptide(L)'
;MTKKLRLIFGFYRSFAFPSLLITMACVAIIYANGLSAITALFWFKIATLGVTVYFVNIYKRHEFYYYKNLGLPRLQLWIPTLIFDFSLFLTLTILTGKFYGASVGS
;
A
#
# COMPACT_ATOMS: atom_id res chain seq x y z
N MET A 1 -1.67 -27.95 0.67
CA MET A 1 -1.61 -26.47 0.76
C MET A 1 -1.06 -26.08 2.13
N THR A 2 0.24 -25.78 2.19
CA THR A 2 1.03 -25.62 3.42
C THR A 2 0.51 -24.46 4.29
N LYS A 3 0.34 -24.68 5.60
CA LYS A 3 -0.20 -23.70 6.58
C LYS A 3 0.46 -22.30 6.49
N LYS A 4 1.73 -22.26 6.08
CA LYS A 4 2.49 -21.02 5.80
C LYS A 4 1.83 -20.14 4.73
N LEU A 5 1.38 -20.72 3.62
CA LEU A 5 0.81 -19.98 2.50
C LEU A 5 -0.52 -19.30 2.88
N ARG A 6 -1.35 -19.97 3.69
CA ARG A 6 -2.63 -19.45 4.16
C ARG A 6 -2.45 -18.24 5.10
N LEU A 7 -1.44 -18.28 5.95
CA LEU A 7 -1.11 -17.17 6.85
C LEU A 7 -0.57 -15.95 6.10
N ILE A 8 0.30 -16.17 5.10
CA ILE A 8 0.81 -15.09 4.22
C ILE A 8 -0.35 -14.46 3.45
N PHE A 9 -1.25 -15.27 2.91
CA PHE A 9 -2.41 -14.78 2.18
C PHE A 9 -3.38 -13.99 3.07
N GLY A 10 -3.60 -14.43 4.31
CA GLY A 10 -4.39 -13.68 5.29
C GLY A 10 -3.76 -12.34 5.67
N PHE A 11 -2.43 -12.29 5.79
CA PHE A 11 -1.69 -11.05 6.00
C PHE A 11 -1.86 -10.10 4.81
N TYR A 12 -1.70 -10.62 3.59
CA TYR A 12 -1.83 -9.85 2.35
C TYR A 12 -3.25 -9.28 2.19
N ARG A 13 -4.28 -10.07 2.49
CA ARG A 13 -5.68 -9.64 2.41
C ARG A 13 -6.02 -8.52 3.40
N SER A 14 -5.49 -8.59 4.62
CA SER A 14 -5.74 -7.58 5.66
C SER A 14 -5.03 -6.24 5.36
N PHE A 15 -3.88 -6.29 4.68
CA PHE A 15 -3.11 -5.09 4.30
C PHE A 15 -3.58 -4.49 2.97
N ALA A 16 -3.89 -5.33 1.98
CA ALA A 16 -4.27 -4.88 0.63
C ALA A 16 -5.60 -4.12 0.63
N PHE A 17 -6.58 -4.54 1.42
CA PHE A 17 -7.89 -3.88 1.47
C PHE A 17 -7.84 -2.41 1.94
N PRO A 18 -7.27 -2.07 3.12
CA PRO A 18 -7.17 -0.68 3.55
C PRO A 18 -6.29 0.14 2.62
N SER A 19 -5.22 -0.45 2.08
CA SER A 19 -4.33 0.29 1.20
C SER A 19 -4.95 0.61 -0.17
N LEU A 20 -5.78 -0.29 -0.71
CA LEU A 20 -6.58 -0.01 -1.91
C LEU A 20 -7.61 1.10 -1.67
N LEU A 21 -8.30 1.09 -0.52
CA LEU A 21 -9.23 2.16 -0.16
C LEU A 21 -8.55 3.53 -0.08
N ILE A 22 -7.39 3.60 0.58
CA ILE A 22 -6.57 4.82 0.65
C ILE A 22 -6.17 5.27 -0.76
N THR A 23 -5.75 4.33 -1.61
CA THR A 23 -5.31 4.63 -2.97
C THR A 23 -6.46 5.16 -3.84
N MET A 24 -7.66 4.59 -3.72
CA MET A 24 -8.86 5.11 -4.40
C MET A 24 -9.24 6.51 -3.90
N ALA A 25 -9.17 6.74 -2.59
CA ALA A 25 -9.42 8.06 -2.01
C ALA A 25 -8.43 9.11 -2.53
N CYS A 26 -7.13 8.78 -2.59
CA CYS A 26 -6.12 9.67 -3.17
C CYS A 26 -6.43 10.00 -4.63
N VAL A 27 -6.77 9.00 -5.46
CA VAL A 27 -7.11 9.22 -6.87
C VAL A 27 -8.32 10.14 -7.03
N ALA A 28 -9.37 9.96 -6.21
CA ALA A 28 -10.55 10.82 -6.22
C ALA A 28 -10.20 12.28 -5.86
N ILE A 29 -9.33 12.48 -4.87
CA ILE A 29 -8.87 13.82 -4.46
C ILE A 29 -8.02 14.48 -5.56
N ILE A 30 -7.15 13.73 -6.25
CA ILE A 30 -6.36 14.22 -7.39
C ILE A 30 -7.29 14.65 -8.53
N TYR A 31 -8.32 13.85 -8.81
CA TYR A 31 -9.27 14.20 -9.87
C TYR A 31 -10.02 15.51 -9.58
N ALA A 32 -10.35 15.77 -8.31
CA ALA A 32 -11.05 16.99 -7.90
C ALA A 32 -10.16 18.24 -7.77
N ASN A 33 -8.92 18.09 -7.32
CA ASN A 33 -8.01 19.22 -7.01
C ASN A 33 -6.90 19.42 -8.06
N GLY A 34 -6.77 18.50 -9.01
CA GLY A 34 -5.76 18.51 -10.05
C GLY A 34 -4.36 18.12 -9.57
N LEU A 35 -3.36 18.49 -10.38
CA LEU A 35 -1.96 18.07 -10.22
C LEU A 35 -1.30 18.59 -8.93
N SER A 36 -1.78 19.68 -8.35
CA SER A 36 -1.23 20.27 -7.11
C SER A 36 -1.38 19.35 -5.89
N ALA A 37 -2.43 18.51 -5.88
CA ALA A 37 -2.69 17.56 -4.80
C ALA A 37 -1.73 16.34 -4.82
N ILE A 38 -1.05 16.08 -5.94
CA ILE A 38 -0.19 14.89 -6.10
C ILE A 38 0.96 14.90 -5.08
N THR A 39 1.63 16.04 -4.91
CA THR A 39 2.77 16.14 -3.98
C THR A 39 2.34 15.92 -2.53
N ALA A 40 1.21 16.51 -2.12
CA ALA A 40 0.65 16.32 -0.79
C ALA A 40 0.24 14.85 -0.55
N LEU A 41 -0.43 14.23 -1.53
CA LEU A 41 -0.90 12.84 -1.43
C LEU A 41 0.24 11.83 -1.49
N PHE A 42 1.35 12.16 -2.17
CA PHE A 42 2.57 11.36 -2.15
C PHE A 42 3.14 11.24 -0.73
N TRP A 43 3.30 12.38 -0.04
CA TRP A 43 3.74 12.38 1.36
C TRP A 43 2.73 11.70 2.29
N PHE A 44 1.44 11.92 2.07
CA PHE A 44 0.38 11.23 2.82
C PHE A 44 0.45 9.71 2.66
N LYS A 45 0.72 9.21 1.45
CA LYS A 45 0.89 7.77 1.16
C LYS A 45 2.10 7.18 1.90
N ILE A 46 3.23 7.88 1.93
CA ILE A 46 4.41 7.46 2.69
C ILE A 46 4.10 7.39 4.19
N ALA A 47 3.42 8.42 4.73
CA ALA A 47 3.04 8.46 6.14
C ALA A 47 2.09 7.29 6.50
N THR A 48 1.07 7.04 5.69
CA THR A 48 0.12 5.93 5.90
C THR A 48 0.77 4.56 5.78
N LEU A 49 1.72 4.38 4.86
CA LEU A 49 2.54 3.15 4.80
C LEU A 49 3.33 2.95 6.10
N GLY A 50 3.99 3.99 6.61
CA GLY A 50 4.72 3.94 7.87
C GLY A 50 3.83 3.57 9.07
N VAL A 51 2.66 4.21 9.19
CA VAL A 51 1.67 3.90 10.24
C VAL A 51 1.16 2.47 10.12
N THR A 52 0.88 2.00 8.89
CA THR A 52 0.40 0.63 8.67
C THR A 52 1.47 -0.39 9.05
N VAL A 53 2.73 -0.14 8.68
CA VAL A 53 3.88 -0.97 9.09
C VAL A 53 4.00 -1.03 10.61
N TYR A 54 3.89 0.12 11.27
CA TYR A 54 3.96 0.21 12.73
C TYR A 54 2.82 -0.56 13.41
N PHE A 55 1.57 -0.32 12.97
CA PHE A 55 0.38 -0.95 13.54
C PHE A 55 0.43 -2.48 13.38
N VAL A 56 0.77 -2.96 12.19
CA VAL A 56 0.87 -4.40 11.93
C VAL A 56 2.05 -5.03 12.67
N ASN A 57 3.17 -4.33 12.86
CA ASN A 57 4.28 -4.81 13.69
C ASN A 57 3.87 -5.03 15.15
N ILE A 58 3.00 -4.17 15.69
CA ILE A 58 2.44 -4.34 17.04
C ILE A 58 1.44 -5.49 17.07
N TYR A 59 0.46 -5.48 16.16
CA TYR A 59 -0.66 -6.42 16.19
C TYR A 59 -0.24 -7.86 15.88
N LYS A 60 0.70 -8.04 14.96
CA LYS A 60 1.20 -9.35 14.51
C LYS A 60 2.56 -9.72 15.11
N ARG A 61 2.96 -9.06 16.20
CA ARG A 61 4.23 -9.34 16.89
C ARG A 61 4.38 -10.83 17.23
N HIS A 62 3.31 -11.47 17.69
CA HIS A 62 3.28 -12.91 18.02
C HIS A 62 3.48 -13.82 16.80
N GLU A 63 2.84 -13.51 15.67
CA GLU A 63 3.05 -14.26 14.42
C GLU A 63 4.49 -14.09 13.91
N PHE A 64 5.08 -12.90 14.07
CA PHE A 64 6.47 -12.67 13.69
C PHE A 64 7.48 -13.48 14.49
N TYR A 65 7.21 -13.77 15.77
CA TYR A 65 8.03 -14.71 16.54
C TYR A 65 7.95 -16.12 15.97
N TYR A 66 6.77 -16.55 15.52
CA TYR A 66 6.59 -17.85 14.86
C TYR A 66 7.35 -17.93 13.53
N TYR A 67 7.30 -16.88 12.69
CA TYR A 67 8.07 -16.80 11.45
C TYR A 67 9.59 -16.79 11.68
N LYS A 68 10.04 -16.12 12.75
CA LYS A 68 11.46 -16.10 13.13
C LYS A 68 11.98 -17.50 13.50
N ASN A 69 11.21 -18.29 14.24
CA ASN A 69 11.56 -19.68 14.56
C ASN A 69 11.60 -20.59 13.31
N LEU A 70 10.95 -20.18 12.22
CA LEU A 70 10.94 -20.89 10.94
C LEU A 70 12.02 -20.37 9.97
N GLY A 71 12.89 -19.46 10.40
CA GLY A 71 13.98 -18.89 9.58
C GLY A 71 13.53 -17.87 8.54
N LEU A 72 12.26 -17.41 8.57
CA LEU A 72 11.75 -16.42 7.63
C LEU A 72 11.92 -14.99 8.18
N PRO A 73 12.76 -14.15 7.57
CA PRO A 73 12.91 -12.76 7.99
C PRO A 73 11.63 -11.96 7.68
N ARG A 74 11.22 -11.12 8.63
CA ARG A 74 10.06 -10.22 8.50
C ARG A 74 10.11 -9.36 7.24
N LEU A 75 11.31 -8.98 6.82
CA LEU A 75 11.55 -8.16 5.63
C LEU A 75 11.11 -8.85 4.33
N GLN A 76 11.22 -10.18 4.22
CA GLN A 76 10.78 -10.91 3.02
C GLN A 76 9.26 -10.85 2.80
N LEU A 77 8.48 -10.58 3.84
CA LEU A 77 7.02 -10.40 3.75
C LEU A 77 6.66 -8.94 3.46
N TRP A 78 7.35 -8.01 4.11
CA TRP A 78 7.08 -6.58 3.99
C TRP A 78 7.54 -6.00 2.66
N ILE A 79 8.77 -6.28 2.22
CA ILE A 79 9.36 -5.70 1.00
C ILE A 79 8.46 -5.90 -0.23
N PRO A 80 8.05 -7.13 -0.61
CA PRO A 80 7.22 -7.30 -1.81
C PRO A 80 5.84 -6.65 -1.66
N THR A 81 5.27 -6.66 -0.45
CA THR A 81 3.95 -6.06 -0.18
C THR A 81 4.00 -4.53 -0.33
N LEU A 82 5.04 -3.89 0.23
CA LEU A 82 5.25 -2.45 0.15
C LEU A 82 5.58 -2.02 -1.29
N ILE A 83 6.43 -2.77 -2.00
CA ILE A 83 6.78 -2.49 -3.39
C ILE A 83 5.54 -2.58 -4.29
N PHE A 84 4.75 -3.64 -4.13
CA PHE A 84 3.53 -3.83 -4.93
C PHE A 84 2.53 -2.70 -4.67
N ASP A 85 2.30 -2.36 -3.40
CA ASP A 85 1.38 -1.30 -3.03
C ASP A 85 1.80 0.09 -3.55
N PHE A 86 3.08 0.42 -3.39
CA PHE A 86 3.62 1.68 -3.85
C PHE A 86 3.64 1.78 -5.38
N SER A 87 3.97 0.69 -6.07
CA SER A 87 3.89 0.60 -7.53
C SER A 87 2.46 0.85 -8.02
N LEU A 88 1.47 0.21 -7.37
CA LEU A 88 0.06 0.38 -7.71
C LEU A 88 -0.41 1.82 -7.51
N PHE A 89 0.01 2.47 -6.42
CA PHE A 89 -0.26 3.89 -6.17
C PHE A 89 0.36 4.80 -7.24
N LEU A 90 1.61 4.55 -7.64
CA LEU A 90 2.29 5.31 -8.69
C LEU A 90 1.59 5.15 -10.05
N THR A 91 1.27 3.92 -10.45
CA THR A 91 0.60 3.66 -11.73
C THR A 91 -0.74 4.39 -11.81
N LEU A 92 -1.55 4.33 -10.75
CA LEU A 92 -2.83 5.03 -10.70
C LEU A 92 -2.66 6.55 -10.73
N THR A 93 -1.71 7.09 -9.97
CA THR A 93 -1.44 8.53 -9.94
C THR A 93 -1.01 9.06 -11.31
N ILE A 94 -0.11 8.35 -12.00
CA ILE A 94 0.35 8.71 -13.36
C ILE A 94 -0.82 8.63 -14.35
N LEU A 95 -1.65 7.60 -14.25
CA LEU A 95 -2.82 7.43 -15.10
C LEU A 95 -3.81 8.59 -14.90
N THR A 96 -4.14 8.93 -13.67
CA THR A 96 -5.03 10.06 -13.34
C THR A 96 -4.46 11.39 -13.81
N GLY A 97 -3.15 11.62 -13.64
CA GLY A 97 -2.50 12.83 -14.16
C GLY A 97 -2.60 12.96 -15.69
N LYS A 98 -2.45 11.86 -16.42
CA LYS A 98 -2.65 11.83 -17.89
C LYS A 98 -4.11 12.11 -18.27
N PHE A 99 -5.08 11.48 -17.59
CA PHE A 99 -6.51 11.71 -17.86
C PHE A 99 -6.92 13.16 -17.55
N TYR A 100 -6.43 13.71 -16.44
CA TYR A 100 -6.70 15.11 -16.07
C TYR A 100 -6.15 16.07 -17.12
N GLY A 101 -4.90 15.88 -17.57
CA GLY A 101 -4.31 16.67 -18.65
C GLY A 101 -5.07 16.56 -19.98
N ALA A 102 -5.60 15.38 -20.31
CA ALA A 102 -6.44 15.18 -21.50
C ALA A 102 -7.81 15.88 -21.39
N SER A 103 -8.39 15.98 -20.19
CA SER A 103 -9.69 16.63 -19.97
C SER A 103 -9.65 18.16 -19.94
N VAL A 104 -8.49 18.75 -19.60
CA VAL A 104 -8.29 20.21 -19.57
C VAL A 104 -7.81 20.75 -20.92
N GLY A 105 -7.26 19.89 -21.78
CA GLY A 105 -6.76 20.25 -23.12
C GLY A 105 -7.77 20.09 -24.26
N SER A 106 -9.03 19.74 -23.98
CA SER A 106 -10.14 19.61 -24.93
C SER A 106 -11.21 20.65 -24.68
#